data_AF-A0A8S0TJH7-F1
#
_entry.id   AF-A0A8S0TJH7-F1
#
_cell.length_a   1.000
_cell.length_b   1.000
_cell.length_c   1.000
_cell.angle_alpha   90.00
_cell.angle_beta   90.00
_cell.angle_gamma   90.00
#
_symmetry.space_group_name_H-M   'P 1'
#
loop_
_entity.id
_entity.type
_entity.pdbx_description
1 polymer ?
#
loop_
_entity_poly.entity_id
_entity_poly.type
_entity_poly.pdbx_seq_one_letter_code
_entity_poly.pdbx_strand_id
1 'polypeptide(L)'
;SIVSRGEYGTIGPEEDCWPQLACSVPSDNDEFDWEGDLPLNFPQRDLIIYEMHVRGYTRHESSKAKCPGTYLGVVEKLDHLK
;
A
#
# COMPACT_ATOMS: atom_id res chain seq x y z
N SER A 1 -25.92 16.39 -8.67
CA SER A 1 -25.09 17.12 -7.69
C SER A 1 -23.86 16.29 -7.42
N ILE A 2 -22.67 16.78 -7.78
CA ILE A 2 -21.41 16.09 -7.49
C ILE A 2 -21.13 16.34 -6.01
N VAL A 3 -21.19 15.28 -5.19
CA VAL A 3 -20.77 15.34 -3.79
C VAL A 3 -19.25 15.15 -3.79
N SER A 4 -18.50 16.26 -3.90
CA SER A 4 -17.06 16.23 -3.63
C SER A 4 -16.83 16.55 -2.16
N ARG A 5 -15.89 15.84 -1.51
CA ARG A 5 -15.41 16.20 -0.17
C ARG A 5 -14.87 17.63 -0.22
N GLY A 6 -15.34 18.50 0.68
CA GLY A 6 -14.89 19.89 0.76
C GLY A 6 -13.43 20.01 1.14
N GLU A 7 -12.96 19.17 2.06
CA GLU A 7 -11.57 19.09 2.51
C GLU A 7 -11.14 17.63 2.68
N TYR A 8 -9.87 17.36 2.39
CA TYR A 8 -9.25 16.04 2.57
C TYR A 8 -8.85 15.88 4.04
N GLY A 9 -9.25 14.77 4.68
CA GLY A 9 -8.90 14.46 6.08
C GLY A 9 -9.97 14.82 7.12
N THR A 10 -11.06 15.51 6.75
CA THR A 10 -12.17 15.76 7.68
C THR A 10 -13.14 14.57 7.71
N ILE A 11 -13.55 14.14 8.91
CA ILE A 11 -14.65 13.18 9.07
C ILE A 11 -15.91 13.82 8.47
N GLY A 12 -16.61 13.09 7.61
CA GLY A 12 -17.88 13.56 7.05
C GLY A 12 -18.91 13.78 8.17
N PRO A 13 -19.94 14.62 7.96
CA PRO A 13 -21.07 14.71 8.90
C PRO A 13 -21.59 13.30 9.21
N GLU A 14 -21.97 13.08 10.48
CA GLU A 14 -22.07 11.78 11.20
C GLU A 14 -22.88 10.64 10.56
N GLU A 15 -23.39 10.77 9.33
CA GLU A 15 -24.17 9.73 8.64
C GLU A 15 -23.69 9.42 7.21
N ASP A 16 -22.59 10.01 6.73
CA ASP A 16 -22.02 9.77 5.38
C ASP A 16 -20.75 8.88 5.39
N CYS A 17 -20.63 7.97 6.36
CA CYS A 17 -19.63 6.91 6.33
C CYS A 17 -20.12 5.79 5.41
N TRP A 18 -19.81 5.87 4.11
CA TRP A 18 -20.01 4.83 3.09
C TRP A 18 -19.74 3.40 3.64
N PRO A 19 -20.76 2.64 4.10
CA PRO A 19 -20.51 1.58 5.07
C PRO A 19 -20.32 0.19 4.46
N GLN A 20 -20.21 0.06 3.14
CA GLN A 20 -20.20 -1.26 2.49
C GLN A 20 -18.80 -1.70 2.00
N LEU A 21 -17.86 -0.75 1.80
CA LEU A 21 -16.54 -1.03 1.19
C LEU A 21 -15.39 -0.14 1.69
N ALA A 22 -15.63 0.80 2.61
CA ALA A 22 -14.56 1.64 3.13
C ALA A 22 -13.72 0.86 4.15
N CYS A 23 -12.42 0.71 3.88
CA CYS A 23 -11.46 0.32 4.91
C CYS A 23 -11.48 1.39 6.02
N SER A 24 -11.42 0.98 7.29
CA SER A 24 -11.38 1.90 8.42
C SER A 24 -10.28 2.95 8.22
N VAL A 25 -10.61 4.23 8.35
CA VAL A 25 -9.60 5.28 8.40
C VAL A 25 -8.86 5.12 9.74
N PRO A 26 -7.52 4.96 9.74
CA PRO A 26 -6.75 4.90 10.98
C PRO A 26 -7.02 6.16 11.81
N SER A 27 -7.16 5.99 13.11
CA SER A 27 -7.25 7.14 14.02
C SER A 27 -5.88 7.79 14.19
N ASP A 28 -5.81 9.03 14.67
CA ASP A 28 -4.54 9.72 14.93
C ASP A 28 -3.64 8.98 15.94
N ASN A 29 -4.20 8.03 16.71
CA ASN A 29 -3.47 7.19 17.66
C ASN A 29 -2.98 5.85 17.06
N ASP A 30 -3.36 5.52 15.82
CA ASP A 30 -2.90 4.31 15.12
C ASP A 30 -1.60 4.60 14.36
N GLU A 31 -0.53 4.89 15.12
CA GLU A 31 0.80 5.10 14.55
C GLU A 31 1.42 3.77 14.09
N PHE A 32 1.96 3.76 12.87
CA PHE A 32 2.72 2.62 12.35
C PHE A 32 4.16 2.65 12.86
N ASP A 33 4.63 1.55 13.46
CA ASP A 33 6.02 1.39 13.88
C ASP A 33 6.92 1.12 12.67
N TRP A 34 7.62 2.17 12.22
CA TRP A 34 8.56 2.10 11.10
C TRP A 34 9.90 1.47 11.47
N GLU A 35 10.15 1.13 12.75
CA GLU A 35 11.41 0.55 13.23
C GLU A 35 12.66 1.38 12.84
N GLY A 36 12.50 2.68 12.61
CA GLY A 36 13.57 3.59 12.19
C GLY A 36 13.89 3.60 10.68
N ASP A 37 13.03 3.03 9.83
CA ASP A 37 13.17 3.08 8.37
C ASP A 37 13.19 4.53 7.84
N LEU A 38 14.06 4.78 6.86
CA LEU A 38 14.30 6.11 6.29
C LEU A 38 14.34 6.04 4.76
N PRO A 39 13.89 7.10 4.04
CA PRO A 39 13.98 7.15 2.59
C PRO A 39 15.42 6.98 2.08
N LEU A 40 15.59 6.13 1.07
CA LEU A 40 16.90 5.67 0.57
C LEU A 40 17.75 6.77 -0.12
N ASN A 41 17.14 7.91 -0.47
CA ASN A 41 17.76 9.15 -0.98
C ASN A 41 18.87 8.96 -2.06
N PHE A 42 18.68 8.02 -2.99
CA PHE A 42 19.59 7.84 -4.12
C PHE A 42 19.37 8.89 -5.22
N PRO A 43 20.43 9.38 -5.89
CA PRO A 43 20.29 10.24 -7.05
C PRO A 43 19.53 9.51 -8.18
N GLN A 44 18.57 10.19 -8.81
CA GLN A 44 17.70 9.57 -9.83
C GLN A 44 18.50 8.91 -10.98
N ARG A 45 19.63 9.49 -11.37
CA ARG A 45 20.51 8.98 -12.42
C ARG A 45 21.13 7.61 -12.12
N ASP A 46 21.18 7.23 -10.85
CA ASP A 46 21.82 6.01 -10.35
C ASP A 46 20.78 4.90 -10.08
N LEU A 47 19.49 5.15 -10.35
CA LEU A 47 18.38 4.21 -10.14
C LEU A 47 18.18 3.28 -11.34
N ILE A 48 17.99 1.98 -11.06
CA ILE A 48 17.43 1.01 -12.00
C ILE A 48 16.00 0.73 -11.55
N ILE A 49 15.01 1.17 -12.33
CA ILE A 49 13.60 1.09 -11.98
C ILE A 49 13.00 -0.19 -12.57
N TYR A 50 12.39 -1.01 -11.72
CA TYR A 50 11.64 -2.19 -12.13
C TYR A 50 10.13 -1.92 -12.04
N GLU A 51 9.44 -1.90 -13.19
CA GLU A 51 7.98 -1.79 -13.23
C GLU A 51 7.35 -3.17 -13.00
N MET A 52 6.51 -3.29 -11.96
CA MET A 52 5.84 -4.54 -11.62
C MET A 52 4.43 -4.35 -11.11
N HIS A 53 3.59 -5.36 -11.35
CA HIS A 53 2.24 -5.42 -10.80
C HIS A 53 2.22 -6.33 -9.56
N VAL A 54 1.78 -5.80 -8.40
CA VAL A 54 1.72 -6.53 -7.11
C VAL A 54 1.05 -7.90 -7.26
N ARG A 55 -0.16 -7.92 -7.86
CA ARG A 55 -0.87 -9.18 -8.09
C ARG A 55 -0.13 -10.09 -9.06
N GLY A 56 0.49 -9.55 -10.10
CA GLY A 56 1.08 -10.35 -11.18
C GLY A 56 2.35 -11.05 -10.71
N TYR A 57 3.12 -10.39 -9.85
CA TYR A 57 4.43 -10.83 -9.40
C TYR A 57 4.41 -12.19 -8.70
N THR A 58 3.42 -12.43 -7.83
CA THR A 58 3.35 -13.66 -7.01
C THR A 58 2.09 -14.49 -7.24
N ARG A 59 1.23 -14.17 -8.22
CA ARG A 59 -0.02 -14.93 -8.45
C ARG A 59 0.19 -16.32 -9.04
N HIS A 60 1.24 -16.53 -9.82
CA HIS A 60 1.47 -17.82 -10.46
C HIS A 60 1.89 -18.89 -9.44
N GLU A 61 1.43 -20.13 -9.61
CA GLU A 61 1.72 -21.24 -8.68
C GLU A 61 3.22 -21.52 -8.53
N SER A 62 4.00 -21.27 -9.60
CA SER A 62 5.46 -21.40 -9.55
C SER A 62 6.14 -20.42 -8.60
N SER A 63 5.46 -19.33 -8.21
CA SER A 63 6.01 -18.38 -7.23
C SER A 63 6.19 -19.02 -5.86
N LYS A 64 5.36 -20.03 -5.50
CA LYS A 64 5.36 -20.67 -4.18
C LYS A 64 5.27 -19.68 -3.00
N ALA A 65 4.66 -18.50 -3.22
CA ALA A 65 4.38 -17.54 -2.16
C ALA A 65 3.24 -18.07 -1.28
N LYS A 66 3.29 -17.82 0.04
CA LYS A 66 2.21 -18.22 0.96
C LYS A 66 0.97 -17.35 0.75
N CYS A 67 1.17 -16.09 0.40
CA CYS A 67 0.12 -15.10 0.13
C CYS A 67 0.19 -14.57 -1.32
N PRO A 68 -0.13 -15.40 -2.34
CA PRO A 68 0.07 -15.04 -3.75
C PRO A 68 -0.79 -13.85 -4.18
N GLY A 69 -0.17 -12.91 -4.88
CA GLY A 69 -0.81 -11.71 -5.42
C GLY A 69 -1.14 -10.62 -4.39
N THR A 70 -0.50 -10.64 -3.22
CA THR A 70 -0.68 -9.67 -2.13
C THR A 70 0.64 -8.93 -1.84
N TYR A 71 0.59 -7.84 -1.06
CA TYR A 71 1.80 -7.13 -0.60
C TYR A 71 2.72 -8.05 0.20
N LEU A 72 2.17 -8.88 1.10
CA LEU A 72 2.96 -9.87 1.85
C LEU A 72 3.65 -10.88 0.92
N GLY A 73 2.97 -11.33 -0.13
CA GLY A 73 3.57 -12.20 -1.14
C GLY A 73 4.74 -11.54 -1.89
N VAL A 74 4.71 -10.22 -2.09
CA VAL A 74 5.85 -9.48 -2.66
C VAL A 74 7.02 -9.46 -1.68
N VAL A 75 6.76 -9.19 -0.40
CA VAL A 75 7.79 -9.19 0.66
C VAL A 75 8.53 -10.53 0.72
N GLU A 76 7.81 -11.64 0.60
CA GLU A 76 8.39 -13.00 0.54
C GLU A 76 9.36 -13.23 -0.62
N LYS A 77 9.35 -12.38 -1.65
CA LYS A 77 10.12 -12.53 -2.89
C LYS A 77 11.09 -11.39 -3.17
N LEU A 78 11.26 -10.45 -2.23
CA LEU A 78 12.17 -9.30 -2.41
C LEU A 78 13.61 -9.70 -2.72
N ASP A 79 14.08 -10.88 -2.28
CA ASP A 79 15.41 -11.39 -2.60
C ASP A 79 15.65 -11.58 -4.11
N HIS A 80 14.59 -11.78 -4.91
CA HIS A 80 14.72 -11.90 -6.36
C HIS A 80 14.97 -10.56 -7.06
N LEU A 81 14.77 -9.43 -6.37
CA LEU A 81 14.93 -8.06 -6.90
C LEU A 81 16.20 -7.37 -6.38
N LYS A 82 17.00 -8.06 -5.56
CA LYS A 82 18.28 -7.56 -5.06
C LYS A 82 19.37 -7.62 -6.11
#